data_AF-A0A3C1ISE3-F1
#
_entry.id   AF-A0A3C1ISE3-F1
#
_cell.length_a   1.000
_cell.length_b   1.000
_cell.length_c   1.000
_cell.angle_alpha   90.00
_cell.angle_beta   90.00
_cell.angle_gamma   90.00
#
_symmetry.space_group_name_H-M   'P 1'
#
loop_
_entity.id
_entity.type
_entity.pdbx_description
1 polymer ?
#
loop_
_entity_poly.entity_id
_entity_poly.type
_entity_poly.pdbx_seq_one_letter_code
_entity_poly.pdbx_strand_id
1 'polypeptide(L)'
;MRKLRVFFAIALVAALLPLNAFARYEEGDIVQDPKHPNIKREMIEEMSQKWLVHITGKLPVTATLNGHDYVDLGIKVDGKLIMWAACDVGATKPEQAGTTYGWGEVEHKANLGGGSVSYGQKVYRSTILGNPKYDAARKHWGGKWRMPTVPELYMLIRKCTWEQAEMNGQRGFLLTSLKNGNMLFLPSLGSDDIYCDYWSTDECDMEDKLQACKLNAEGASSWRDRVVIGRSLRTNQLPIRAVFIP
;
A
#
# COMPACT_ATOMS: atom_id res chain seq x y z
N MET A 1 27.15 -22.07 -12.32
CA MET A 1 27.83 -21.36 -11.21
C MET A 1 27.66 -19.85 -11.42
N ARG A 2 26.57 -19.26 -10.91
CA ARG A 2 26.29 -17.82 -11.07
C ARG A 2 27.14 -17.08 -10.04
N LYS A 3 28.10 -16.26 -10.49
CA LYS A 3 29.00 -15.50 -9.60
C LYS A 3 28.20 -14.33 -9.01
N LEU A 4 28.00 -14.32 -7.70
CA LEU A 4 27.42 -13.20 -6.96
C LEU A 4 28.35 -11.99 -7.10
N ARG A 5 27.93 -10.93 -7.80
CA ARG A 5 28.64 -9.66 -7.87
C ARG A 5 27.95 -8.67 -6.93
N VAL A 6 28.60 -8.31 -5.83
CA VAL A 6 28.12 -7.29 -4.90
C VAL A 6 28.80 -5.98 -5.27
N PHE A 7 28.03 -5.00 -5.73
CA PHE A 7 28.55 -3.65 -6.01
C PHE A 7 28.30 -2.74 -4.81
N PHE A 8 29.38 -2.25 -4.18
CA PHE A 8 29.32 -1.13 -3.26
C PHE A 8 29.32 0.16 -4.08
N ALA A 9 28.19 0.88 -4.13
CA ALA A 9 28.11 2.16 -4.80
C ALA A 9 28.95 3.19 -4.03
N ILE A 10 30.13 3.53 -4.57
CA ILE A 10 30.92 4.68 -4.14
C ILE A 10 30.24 5.92 -4.71
N ALA A 11 29.77 6.81 -3.84
CA ALA A 11 29.30 8.13 -4.22
C ALA A 11 30.49 8.93 -4.79
N LEU A 12 30.42 9.31 -6.08
CA LEU A 12 31.40 10.23 -6.68
C LEU A 12 30.68 11.41 -7.32
N VAL A 13 31.03 12.61 -6.84
CA VAL A 13 30.63 13.89 -7.41
C VAL A 13 31.48 14.19 -8.65
N ALA A 14 30.78 14.56 -9.74
CA ALA A 14 31.18 15.37 -10.89
C ALA A 14 32.37 14.95 -11.78
N ALA A 15 32.09 14.65 -13.05
CA ALA A 15 32.60 15.37 -14.23
C ALA A 15 32.13 14.70 -15.55
N LEU A 16 31.88 15.54 -16.57
CA LEU A 16 31.47 15.24 -17.95
C LEU A 16 32.00 13.91 -18.53
N LEU A 17 31.09 12.98 -18.84
CA LEU A 17 31.35 11.84 -19.74
C LEU A 17 30.18 11.68 -20.74
N PRO A 18 30.46 11.20 -21.96
CA PRO A 18 29.47 11.08 -23.02
C PRO A 18 28.35 10.09 -22.68
N LEU A 19 27.16 10.39 -23.20
CA LEU A 19 25.82 9.85 -22.91
C LEU A 19 25.56 8.32 -22.98
N ASN A 20 26.58 7.45 -23.07
CA ASN A 20 26.38 6.01 -23.33
C ASN A 20 26.96 5.05 -22.26
N ALA A 21 27.25 5.52 -21.05
CA ALA A 21 27.74 4.67 -19.96
C ALA A 21 26.93 4.83 -18.68
N PHE A 22 25.60 4.69 -18.76
CA PHE A 22 24.86 4.19 -17.60
C PHE A 22 25.17 2.71 -17.51
N ALA A 23 25.83 2.26 -16.44
CA ALA A 23 26.00 0.84 -16.19
C ALA A 23 24.63 0.16 -16.29
N ARG A 24 24.46 -0.74 -17.25
CA ARG A 24 23.26 -1.59 -17.33
C ARG A 24 23.45 -2.69 -16.30
N TYR A 25 22.54 -2.73 -15.33
CA TYR A 25 22.50 -3.82 -14.36
C TYR A 25 21.95 -5.06 -15.05
N GLU A 26 22.59 -6.19 -14.78
CA GLU A 26 22.20 -7.51 -15.28
C GLU A 26 21.21 -8.15 -14.31
N GLU A 27 20.40 -9.09 -14.81
CA GLU A 27 19.49 -9.86 -13.96
C GLU A 27 20.25 -10.62 -12.86
N GLY A 28 19.85 -10.38 -11.61
CA GLY A 28 20.47 -10.88 -10.39
C GLY A 28 21.43 -9.88 -9.72
N ASP A 29 21.68 -8.71 -10.31
CA ASP A 29 22.45 -7.66 -9.64
C ASP A 29 21.70 -7.12 -8.42
N ILE A 30 22.41 -6.98 -7.30
CA ILE A 30 21.87 -6.47 -6.04
C ILE A 30 22.51 -5.14 -5.69
N VAL A 31 21.68 -4.12 -5.48
CA VAL A 31 22.07 -2.78 -5.06
C VAL A 31 21.57 -2.51 -3.64
N GLN A 32 22.48 -2.16 -2.74
CA GLN A 32 22.13 -1.75 -1.38
C GLN A 32 21.57 -0.31 -1.39
N ASP A 33 20.46 -0.06 -0.70
CA ASP A 33 19.98 1.31 -0.50
C ASP A 33 20.98 2.09 0.37
N PRO A 34 21.44 3.28 -0.06
CA PRO A 34 22.48 4.03 0.65
C PRO A 34 21.99 4.65 1.96
N LYS A 35 20.68 4.84 2.13
CA LYS A 35 20.06 5.46 3.32
C LYS A 35 19.45 4.41 4.25
N HIS A 36 19.06 3.26 3.70
CA HIS A 36 18.34 2.23 4.43
C HIS A 36 19.12 0.90 4.36
N PRO A 37 19.96 0.58 5.37
CA PRO A 37 20.78 -0.63 5.36
C PRO A 37 19.95 -1.93 5.29
N ASN A 38 18.68 -1.84 5.67
CA ASN A 38 17.74 -2.95 5.65
C ASN A 38 16.98 -3.11 4.32
N ILE A 39 17.25 -2.25 3.33
CA ILE A 39 16.62 -2.27 2.01
C ILE A 39 17.68 -2.56 0.93
N LYS A 40 17.42 -3.57 0.11
CA LYS A 40 18.20 -3.89 -1.09
C LYS A 40 17.28 -3.94 -2.30
N ARG A 41 17.82 -3.75 -3.50
CA ARG A 41 17.09 -3.86 -4.75
C ARG A 41 17.78 -4.88 -5.63
N GLU A 42 17.04 -5.87 -6.11
CA GLU A 42 17.52 -6.89 -7.03
C GLU A 42 16.96 -6.60 -8.43
N MET A 43 17.82 -6.59 -9.45
CA MET A 43 17.39 -6.52 -10.85
C MET A 43 16.81 -7.87 -11.24
N ILE A 44 15.50 -7.93 -11.51
CA ILE A 44 14.80 -9.18 -11.84
C ILE A 44 14.47 -9.32 -13.33
N GLU A 45 14.59 -8.25 -14.11
CA GLU A 45 14.39 -8.31 -15.56
C GLU A 45 15.20 -7.20 -16.26
N GLU A 46 16.25 -7.59 -16.99
CA GLU A 46 17.15 -6.63 -17.64
C GLU A 46 16.46 -5.82 -18.74
N MET A 47 15.63 -6.47 -19.57
CA MET A 47 15.03 -5.82 -20.75
C MET A 47 14.11 -4.65 -20.37
N SER A 48 13.35 -4.80 -19.28
CA SER A 48 12.44 -3.78 -18.76
C SER A 48 13.06 -2.94 -17.64
N GLN A 49 14.29 -3.29 -17.20
CA GLN A 49 14.98 -2.74 -16.03
C GLN A 49 14.10 -2.80 -14.77
N LYS A 50 13.48 -3.97 -14.53
CA LYS A 50 12.57 -4.17 -13.41
C LYS A 50 13.30 -4.63 -12.17
N TRP A 51 12.92 -4.05 -11.03
CA TRP A 51 13.55 -4.28 -9.75
C TRP A 51 12.57 -4.87 -8.74
N LEU A 52 13.06 -5.76 -7.89
CA LEU A 52 12.39 -6.22 -6.68
C LEU A 52 13.10 -5.62 -5.46
N VAL A 53 12.34 -4.96 -4.58
CA VAL A 53 12.88 -4.40 -3.34
C VAL A 53 12.80 -5.45 -2.22
N HIS A 54 13.94 -5.77 -1.62
CA HIS A 54 14.04 -6.67 -0.47
C HIS A 54 14.17 -5.86 0.82
N ILE A 55 13.21 -6.00 1.72
CA ILE A 55 13.13 -5.31 3.00
C ILE A 55 13.27 -6.33 4.12
N THR A 56 14.28 -6.11 4.98
CA THR A 56 14.49 -6.91 6.19
C THR A 56 14.17 -6.08 7.43
N GLY A 57 13.62 -6.71 8.47
CA GLY A 57 13.34 -6.03 9.74
C GLY A 57 12.16 -5.06 9.64
N LYS A 58 12.34 -3.81 10.09
CA LYS A 58 11.27 -2.81 10.21
C LYS A 58 11.53 -1.58 9.34
N LEU A 59 10.46 -1.02 8.79
CA LEU A 59 10.49 0.31 8.18
C LEU A 59 10.36 1.39 9.27
N PRO A 60 10.96 2.58 9.07
CA PRO A 60 10.78 3.71 9.98
C PRO A 60 9.31 4.14 10.06
N VAL A 61 8.85 4.46 11.27
CA VAL A 61 7.52 5.02 11.53
C VAL A 61 7.65 6.42 12.14
N THR A 62 6.61 7.23 12.01
CA THR A 62 6.59 8.60 12.53
C THR A 62 6.38 8.62 14.04
N ALA A 63 5.34 7.95 14.52
CA ALA A 63 5.08 7.73 15.95
C ALA A 63 3.97 6.67 16.10
N THR A 64 3.43 6.55 17.32
CA THR A 64 2.35 5.64 17.68
C THR A 64 1.15 6.43 18.21
N LEU A 65 -0.06 6.09 17.76
CA LEU A 65 -1.33 6.64 18.26
C LEU A 65 -2.26 5.51 18.70
N ASN A 66 -2.68 5.51 19.97
CA ASN A 66 -3.52 4.47 20.58
C ASN A 66 -2.97 3.03 20.38
N GLY A 67 -1.64 2.87 20.43
CA GLY A 67 -1.00 1.57 20.24
C GLY A 67 -0.79 1.15 18.78
N HIS A 68 -1.09 2.03 17.82
CA HIS A 68 -0.91 1.77 16.39
C HIS A 68 0.13 2.71 15.79
N ASP A 69 1.18 2.14 15.22
CA ASP A 69 2.23 2.90 14.52
C ASP A 69 1.69 3.54 13.24
N TYR A 70 2.17 4.74 12.94
CA TYR A 70 1.76 5.49 11.75
C TYR A 70 2.93 6.17 11.07
N VAL A 71 2.74 6.52 9.80
CA VAL A 71 3.70 7.19 8.94
C VAL A 71 3.08 8.46 8.37
N ASP A 72 3.79 9.57 8.53
CA ASP A 72 3.53 10.82 7.82
C ASP A 72 4.21 10.77 6.44
N LEU A 73 3.43 10.59 5.37
CA LEU A 73 3.93 10.62 4.00
C LEU A 73 3.99 12.04 3.41
N GLY A 74 3.66 13.08 4.20
CA GLY A 74 3.58 14.46 3.73
C GLY A 74 2.43 14.71 2.76
N ILE A 75 1.45 13.82 2.72
CA ILE A 75 0.31 13.86 1.79
C ILE A 75 -0.83 14.66 2.43
N LYS A 76 -1.28 15.70 1.72
CA LYS A 76 -2.44 16.50 2.09
C LYS A 76 -3.59 16.28 1.13
N VAL A 77 -4.79 16.19 1.67
CA VAL A 77 -6.07 16.20 0.93
C VAL A 77 -6.91 17.35 1.49
N ASP A 78 -7.39 18.23 0.62
CA ASP A 78 -8.14 19.44 1.00
C ASP A 78 -7.44 20.26 2.10
N GLY A 79 -6.12 20.39 1.98
CA GLY A 79 -5.28 21.12 2.93
C GLY A 79 -4.97 20.38 4.24
N LYS A 80 -5.60 19.23 4.50
CA LYS A 80 -5.42 18.44 5.72
C LYS A 80 -4.37 17.36 5.54
N LEU A 81 -3.45 17.25 6.49
CA LEU A 81 -2.42 16.21 6.50
C LEU A 81 -3.03 14.86 6.86
N ILE A 82 -2.70 13.82 6.10
CA ILE A 82 -3.21 12.46 6.31
C ILE A 82 -2.09 11.59 6.86
N MET A 83 -2.33 11.03 8.04
CA MET A 83 -1.42 10.07 8.68
C MET A 83 -1.88 8.66 8.35
N TRP A 84 -0.95 7.81 7.88
CA TRP A 84 -1.23 6.45 7.43
C TRP A 84 -0.79 5.42 8.45
N ALA A 85 -1.63 4.43 8.75
CA ALA A 85 -1.23 3.31 9.59
C ALA A 85 -0.05 2.55 8.98
N ALA A 86 0.90 2.10 9.80
CA ALA A 86 2.04 1.31 9.33
C ALA A 86 1.64 -0.12 8.93
N CYS A 87 0.52 -0.63 9.44
CA CYS A 87 -0.04 -1.94 9.12
C CYS A 87 -1.57 -1.88 8.94
N ASP A 88 -2.14 -2.96 8.43
CA ASP A 88 -3.58 -3.07 8.21
C ASP A 88 -4.36 -3.26 9.52
N VAL A 89 -5.65 -2.92 9.51
CA VAL A 89 -6.53 -3.22 10.65
C VAL A 89 -6.53 -4.73 10.91
N GLY A 90 -6.28 -5.11 12.17
CA GLY A 90 -6.18 -6.52 12.59
C GLY A 90 -4.78 -7.13 12.45
N ALA A 91 -3.83 -6.42 11.83
CA ALA A 91 -2.43 -6.82 11.81
C ALA A 91 -1.63 -6.15 12.94
N THR A 92 -0.48 -6.73 13.27
CA THR A 92 0.49 -6.14 14.24
C THR A 92 1.80 -5.71 13.59
N LYS A 93 2.00 -6.05 12.31
CA LYS A 93 3.21 -5.78 11.53
C LYS A 93 2.84 -5.40 10.10
N PRO A 94 3.63 -4.56 9.41
CA PRO A 94 3.34 -4.13 8.03
C PRO A 94 3.18 -5.27 7.04
N GLU A 95 3.96 -6.34 7.18
CA GLU A 95 3.95 -7.51 6.30
C GLU A 95 2.87 -8.53 6.64
N GLN A 96 2.19 -8.41 7.78
CA GLN A 96 1.16 -9.35 8.18
C GLN A 96 -0.17 -8.99 7.51
N ALA A 97 -0.85 -9.99 6.93
CA ALA A 97 -2.21 -9.80 6.43
C ALA A 97 -3.13 -9.32 7.57
N GLY A 98 -3.86 -8.23 7.32
CA GLY A 98 -4.89 -7.73 8.22
C GLY A 98 -6.18 -8.53 8.16
N THR A 99 -7.13 -8.17 9.02
CA THR A 99 -8.51 -8.62 8.90
C THR A 99 -9.15 -7.99 7.67
N THR A 100 -9.93 -8.80 6.95
CA THR A 100 -10.67 -8.36 5.77
C THR A 100 -12.15 -8.20 6.08
N TYR A 101 -12.77 -7.19 5.48
CA TYR A 101 -14.14 -6.78 5.78
C TYR A 101 -14.96 -6.61 4.51
N GLY A 102 -16.27 -6.83 4.60
CA GLY A 102 -17.20 -6.31 3.61
C GLY A 102 -17.29 -4.78 3.70
N TRP A 103 -17.68 -4.11 2.63
CA TRP A 103 -17.77 -2.65 2.64
C TRP A 103 -18.90 -2.20 3.58
N GLY A 104 -18.59 -1.31 4.54
CA GLY A 104 -19.53 -0.89 5.59
C GLY A 104 -19.77 -1.94 6.69
N GLU A 105 -19.02 -3.05 6.69
CA GLU A 105 -19.03 -4.03 7.77
C GLU A 105 -17.91 -3.74 8.76
N VAL A 106 -18.12 -4.15 10.01
CA VAL A 106 -17.09 -4.04 11.05
C VAL A 106 -16.61 -5.39 11.57
N GLU A 107 -17.18 -6.49 11.08
CA GLU A 107 -16.75 -7.85 11.40
C GLU A 107 -16.47 -8.63 10.11
N HIS A 108 -15.50 -9.54 10.17
CA HIS A 108 -15.19 -10.42 9.05
C HIS A 108 -16.34 -11.39 8.77
N LYS A 109 -16.63 -11.64 7.48
CA LYS A 109 -17.62 -12.64 7.05
C LYS A 109 -16.97 -13.70 6.16
N ALA A 110 -16.92 -14.94 6.66
CA ALA A 110 -16.39 -16.08 5.91
C ALA A 110 -17.29 -16.50 4.73
N ASN A 111 -18.61 -16.26 4.84
CA ASN A 111 -19.59 -16.60 3.79
C ASN A 111 -19.92 -15.38 2.92
N LEU A 112 -19.43 -15.38 1.68
CA LEU A 112 -19.64 -14.31 0.70
C LEU A 112 -21.07 -14.26 0.11
N GLY A 113 -21.88 -15.30 0.37
CA GLY A 113 -23.22 -15.48 -0.21
C GLY A 113 -24.40 -14.93 0.61
N GLY A 114 -24.14 -14.24 1.73
CA GLY A 114 -25.17 -13.66 2.61
C GLY A 114 -25.06 -12.15 2.70
N GLY A 115 -26.20 -11.44 2.72
CA GLY A 115 -26.30 -9.98 2.63
C GLY A 115 -25.29 -9.23 3.50
N SER A 116 -24.40 -8.47 2.84
CA SER A 116 -23.71 -7.38 3.52
C SER A 116 -24.74 -6.32 3.90
N VAL A 117 -24.57 -5.69 5.07
CA VAL A 117 -25.42 -4.62 5.60
C VAL A 117 -25.56 -3.48 4.59
N SER A 118 -24.54 -3.26 3.75
CA SER A 118 -24.55 -2.25 2.70
C SER A 118 -24.99 -2.77 1.33
N TYR A 119 -25.07 -4.08 1.11
CA TYR A 119 -25.37 -4.68 -0.19
C TYR A 119 -26.85 -4.55 -0.54
N GLY A 120 -27.14 -4.02 -1.73
CA GLY A 120 -28.50 -3.71 -2.15
C GLY A 120 -29.09 -2.46 -1.47
N GLN A 121 -28.32 -1.79 -0.61
CA GLN A 121 -28.73 -0.60 0.12
C GLN A 121 -28.10 0.67 -0.46
N LYS A 122 -28.81 1.80 -0.37
CA LYS A 122 -28.26 3.12 -0.72
C LYS A 122 -27.47 3.64 0.49
N VAL A 123 -26.15 3.48 0.43
CA VAL A 123 -25.22 3.85 1.49
C VAL A 123 -24.20 4.80 0.90
N TYR A 124 -23.92 5.89 1.62
CA TYR A 124 -23.00 6.94 1.21
C TYR A 124 -21.78 6.99 2.12
N ARG A 125 -20.70 7.59 1.63
CA ARG A 125 -19.47 7.85 2.39
C ARG A 125 -19.74 8.45 3.76
N SER A 126 -20.68 9.39 3.86
CA SER A 126 -21.03 10.07 5.11
C SER A 126 -21.61 9.13 6.16
N THR A 127 -22.21 8.01 5.75
CA THR A 127 -22.70 6.97 6.67
C THR A 127 -21.55 6.18 7.29
N ILE A 128 -20.50 5.91 6.50
CA ILE A 128 -19.38 5.06 6.90
C ILE A 128 -18.27 5.87 7.58
N LEU A 129 -17.78 6.93 6.94
CA LEU A 129 -16.55 7.65 7.29
C LEU A 129 -16.47 8.00 8.78
N GLY A 130 -15.65 7.26 9.52
CA GLY A 130 -15.42 7.47 10.95
C GLY A 130 -16.60 7.12 11.86
N ASN A 131 -17.61 6.39 11.37
CA ASN A 131 -18.74 5.90 12.14
C ASN A 131 -18.47 4.47 12.65
N PRO A 132 -18.36 4.23 13.98
CA PRO A 132 -18.00 2.92 14.52
C PRO A 132 -19.02 1.80 14.23
N LYS A 133 -20.21 2.10 13.71
CA LYS A 133 -21.17 1.08 13.27
C LYS A 133 -20.84 0.48 11.90
N TYR A 134 -20.06 1.18 11.08
CA TYR A 134 -19.84 0.83 9.67
C TYR A 134 -18.38 0.94 9.21
N ASP A 135 -17.53 1.68 9.94
CA ASP A 135 -16.10 1.84 9.67
C ASP A 135 -15.30 0.95 10.62
N ALA A 136 -14.73 -0.14 10.07
CA ALA A 136 -14.01 -1.13 10.87
C ALA A 136 -12.75 -0.55 11.54
N ALA A 137 -12.04 0.38 10.89
CA ALA A 137 -10.88 1.03 11.51
C ALA A 137 -11.32 1.86 12.73
N ARG A 138 -12.40 2.63 12.60
CA ARG A 138 -12.96 3.37 13.73
C ARG A 138 -13.45 2.42 14.83
N LYS A 139 -14.16 1.34 14.48
CA LYS A 139 -14.70 0.38 15.44
C LYS A 139 -13.62 -0.28 16.28
N HIS A 140 -12.54 -0.75 15.64
CA HIS A 140 -11.52 -1.57 16.29
C HIS A 140 -10.38 -0.76 16.90
N TRP A 141 -9.97 0.35 16.29
CA TRP A 141 -8.84 1.16 16.78
C TRP A 141 -9.28 2.45 17.49
N GLY A 142 -10.54 2.86 17.33
CA GLY A 142 -11.13 4.00 18.05
C GLY A 142 -10.49 5.36 17.71
N GLY A 143 -10.67 6.32 18.62
CA GLY A 143 -10.02 7.63 18.55
C GLY A 143 -10.30 8.40 17.25
N LYS A 144 -9.23 8.75 16.51
CA LYS A 144 -9.28 9.43 15.22
C LYS A 144 -9.09 8.50 14.01
N TRP A 145 -8.75 7.23 14.22
CA TRP A 145 -8.59 6.21 13.17
C TRP A 145 -9.86 5.90 12.38
N ARG A 146 -9.75 5.87 11.06
CA ARG A 146 -10.87 5.60 10.13
C ARG A 146 -10.37 4.96 8.85
N MET A 147 -11.29 4.40 8.07
CA MET A 147 -11.03 3.99 6.70
C MET A 147 -10.65 5.21 5.83
N PRO A 148 -9.79 5.05 4.81
CA PRO A 148 -9.41 6.11 3.90
C PRO A 148 -10.53 6.46 2.93
N THR A 149 -10.53 7.69 2.39
CA THR A 149 -11.43 8.10 1.30
C THR A 149 -10.80 7.85 -0.06
N VAL A 150 -11.58 7.89 -1.15
CA VAL A 150 -11.04 7.81 -2.52
C VAL A 150 -10.00 8.89 -2.81
N PRO A 151 -10.22 10.19 -2.51
CA PRO A 151 -9.20 11.22 -2.71
C PRO A 151 -7.88 10.93 -1.99
N GLU A 152 -7.93 10.34 -0.79
CA GLU A 152 -6.74 9.99 -0.02
C GLU A 152 -5.96 8.83 -0.62
N LEU A 153 -6.66 7.75 -1.01
CA LEU A 153 -6.03 6.64 -1.72
C LEU A 153 -5.47 7.09 -3.07
N TYR A 154 -6.20 7.92 -3.81
CA TYR A 154 -5.73 8.48 -5.07
C TYR A 154 -4.45 9.29 -4.90
N MET A 155 -4.29 10.00 -3.78
CA MET A 155 -3.07 10.74 -3.50
C MET A 155 -1.87 9.84 -3.19
N LEU A 156 -2.04 8.61 -2.68
CA LEU A 156 -0.94 7.63 -2.63
C LEU A 156 -0.44 7.31 -4.04
N ILE A 157 -1.36 7.10 -5.00
CA ILE A 157 -1.01 6.82 -6.40
C ILE A 157 -0.22 7.99 -7.01
N ARG A 158 -0.59 9.23 -6.67
CA ARG A 158 0.00 10.44 -7.27
C ARG A 158 1.25 10.95 -6.58
N LYS A 159 1.45 10.65 -5.30
CA LYS A 159 2.49 11.26 -4.45
C LYS A 159 3.49 10.27 -3.89
N CYS A 160 3.38 8.99 -4.25
CA CYS A 160 4.39 7.98 -3.94
C CYS A 160 4.93 7.34 -5.22
N THR A 161 6.19 6.91 -5.20
CA THR A 161 6.63 5.84 -6.08
C THR A 161 6.05 4.52 -5.58
N TRP A 162 5.85 3.58 -6.51
CA TRP A 162 5.39 2.23 -6.21
C TRP A 162 6.43 1.26 -6.77
N GLU A 163 7.03 0.47 -5.89
CA GLU A 163 8.01 -0.55 -6.26
C GLU A 163 7.51 -1.91 -5.76
N GLN A 164 7.57 -2.94 -6.61
CA GLN A 164 7.34 -4.31 -6.15
C GLN A 164 8.37 -4.65 -5.08
N ALA A 165 7.91 -5.23 -3.98
CA ALA A 165 8.75 -5.48 -2.82
C ALA A 165 8.42 -6.81 -2.13
N GLU A 166 9.38 -7.30 -1.38
CA GLU A 166 9.24 -8.36 -0.40
C GLU A 166 9.72 -7.86 0.96
N MET A 167 8.87 -7.92 1.98
CA MET A 167 9.20 -7.56 3.35
C MET A 167 9.09 -8.78 4.25
N ASN A 168 10.21 -9.22 4.83
CA ASN A 168 10.27 -10.40 5.71
C ASN A 168 9.57 -11.64 5.12
N GLY A 169 9.73 -11.88 3.81
CA GLY A 169 9.13 -13.02 3.11
C GLY A 169 7.71 -12.79 2.56
N GLN A 170 7.06 -11.67 2.89
CA GLN A 170 5.76 -11.31 2.33
C GLN A 170 5.93 -10.39 1.12
N ARG A 171 5.37 -10.76 -0.02
CA ARG A 171 5.33 -9.89 -1.21
C ARG A 171 4.31 -8.76 -1.07
N GLY A 172 4.55 -7.64 -1.72
CA GLY A 172 3.71 -6.44 -1.63
C GLY A 172 4.28 -5.28 -2.43
N PHE A 173 3.83 -4.07 -2.11
CA PHE A 173 4.39 -2.84 -2.68
C PHE A 173 5.06 -1.99 -1.60
N LEU A 174 6.26 -1.50 -1.92
CA LEU A 174 6.87 -0.40 -1.18
C LEU A 174 6.44 0.92 -1.82
N LEU A 175 5.79 1.75 -1.03
CA LEU A 175 5.47 3.13 -1.39
C LEU A 175 6.52 4.04 -0.79
N THR A 176 7.13 4.90 -1.60
CA THR A 176 8.05 5.95 -1.10
C THR A 176 7.48 7.32 -1.43
N SER A 177 7.26 8.15 -0.40
CA SER A 177 6.75 9.51 -0.58
C SER A 177 7.70 10.36 -1.41
N LEU A 178 7.16 10.98 -2.47
CA LEU A 178 7.87 11.99 -3.27
C LEU A 178 8.11 13.29 -2.49
N LYS A 179 7.43 13.50 -1.36
CA LYS A 179 7.50 14.73 -0.57
C LYS A 179 8.61 14.70 0.48
N ASN A 180 8.71 13.59 1.22
CA ASN A 180 9.62 13.49 2.36
C ASN A 180 10.47 12.20 2.37
N GLY A 181 10.29 11.29 1.40
CA GLY A 181 11.02 10.03 1.35
C GLY A 181 10.58 8.98 2.37
N ASN A 182 9.56 9.27 3.19
CA ASN A 182 9.02 8.28 4.13
C ASN A 182 8.34 7.15 3.36
N MET A 183 8.39 5.95 3.94
CA MET A 183 8.01 4.72 3.27
C MET A 183 6.81 4.04 3.96
N LEU A 184 6.01 3.35 3.15
CA LEU A 184 4.89 2.54 3.60
C LEU A 184 4.89 1.23 2.82
N PHE A 185 4.76 0.10 3.51
CA PHE A 185 4.61 -1.21 2.85
C PHE A 185 3.15 -1.67 2.87
N LEU A 186 2.67 -2.11 1.71
CA LEU A 186 1.35 -2.71 1.53
C LEU A 186 1.52 -4.19 1.18
N PRO A 187 1.11 -5.14 2.04
CA PRO A 187 1.23 -6.57 1.76
C PRO A 187 0.25 -7.01 0.67
N SER A 188 0.68 -7.96 -0.15
CA SER A 188 -0.15 -8.67 -1.14
C SER A 188 -1.15 -9.59 -0.45
N LEU A 189 -2.33 -9.72 -1.04
CA LEU A 189 -3.37 -10.68 -0.66
C LEU A 189 -3.19 -12.05 -1.32
N GLY A 190 -2.34 -12.15 -2.35
CA GLY A 190 -2.07 -13.38 -3.10
C GLY A 190 -0.62 -13.85 -3.03
N SER A 191 -0.39 -15.12 -3.36
CA SER A 191 0.94 -15.78 -3.33
C SER A 191 1.76 -15.59 -4.60
N ASP A 192 1.12 -15.66 -5.77
CA ASP A 192 1.84 -15.84 -7.04
C ASP A 192 2.16 -14.49 -7.72
N ASP A 193 1.20 -13.59 -7.69
CA ASP A 193 1.28 -12.21 -8.18
C ASP A 193 1.05 -11.23 -7.02
N ILE A 194 1.61 -10.02 -7.14
CA ILE A 194 1.43 -8.98 -6.13
C ILE A 194 0.08 -8.30 -6.36
N TYR A 195 -0.88 -8.59 -5.49
CA TYR A 195 -2.22 -7.99 -5.54
C TYR A 195 -2.54 -7.32 -4.21
N CYS A 196 -2.64 -6.00 -4.22
CA CYS A 196 -2.97 -5.20 -3.06
C CYS A 196 -4.30 -4.48 -3.31
N ASP A 197 -5.31 -4.82 -2.51
CA ASP A 197 -6.64 -4.21 -2.58
C ASP A 197 -6.99 -3.57 -1.23
N TYR A 198 -7.47 -2.33 -1.23
CA TYR A 198 -7.87 -1.66 0.01
C TYR A 198 -9.19 -0.92 -0.15
N TRP A 199 -10.09 -1.10 0.82
CA TRP A 199 -11.34 -0.36 0.82
C TRP A 199 -11.14 1.13 1.01
N SER A 200 -11.92 1.91 0.27
CA SER A 200 -12.24 3.28 0.62
C SER A 200 -13.59 3.37 1.32
N THR A 201 -13.90 4.50 1.93
CA THR A 201 -15.25 4.81 2.43
C THR A 201 -16.26 5.18 1.35
N ASP A 202 -15.83 5.34 0.10
CA ASP A 202 -16.64 5.94 -0.95
C ASP A 202 -17.36 4.88 -1.78
N GLU A 203 -18.63 5.14 -2.05
CA GLU A 203 -19.44 4.49 -3.07
C GLU A 203 -18.91 4.83 -4.48
N CYS A 204 -19.06 3.91 -5.44
CA CYS A 204 -18.64 4.14 -6.84
C CYS A 204 -19.52 5.14 -7.57
N ASP A 205 -20.81 5.05 -7.31
CA ASP A 205 -21.88 5.82 -7.89
C ASP A 205 -22.98 5.89 -6.83
N MET A 206 -23.66 7.03 -6.76
CA MET A 206 -24.77 7.27 -5.83
C MET A 206 -25.93 6.31 -6.07
N GLU A 207 -26.10 5.78 -7.29
CA GLU A 207 -27.15 4.82 -7.62
C GLU A 207 -26.69 3.35 -7.57
N ASP A 208 -25.37 3.10 -7.50
CA ASP A 208 -24.84 1.75 -7.36
C ASP A 208 -25.01 1.27 -5.91
N LYS A 209 -25.71 0.16 -5.74
CA LYS A 209 -26.01 -0.47 -4.44
C LYS A 209 -25.17 -1.71 -4.19
N LEU A 210 -24.35 -2.12 -5.15
CA LEU A 210 -23.66 -3.41 -5.18
C LEU A 210 -22.15 -3.25 -5.06
N GLN A 211 -21.59 -2.16 -5.58
CA GLN A 211 -20.14 -1.92 -5.56
C GLN A 211 -19.74 -0.71 -4.73
N ALA A 212 -18.47 -0.70 -4.34
CA ALA A 212 -17.80 0.42 -3.69
C ALA A 212 -16.38 0.59 -4.22
N CYS A 213 -15.83 1.78 -4.01
CA CYS A 213 -14.50 2.14 -4.50
C CYS A 213 -13.41 1.48 -3.65
N LYS A 214 -12.38 0.99 -4.33
CA LYS A 214 -11.18 0.43 -3.71
C LYS A 214 -9.92 0.92 -4.42
N LEU A 215 -8.81 0.94 -3.70
CA LEU A 215 -7.48 0.97 -4.32
C LEU A 215 -7.16 -0.43 -4.87
N ASN A 216 -6.64 -0.51 -6.08
CA ASN A 216 -6.11 -1.73 -6.71
C ASN A 216 -4.69 -1.48 -7.15
N ALA A 217 -3.75 -2.26 -6.62
CA ALA A 217 -2.39 -2.31 -7.10
C ALA A 217 -2.04 -3.75 -7.50
N GLU A 218 -1.72 -3.93 -8.78
CA GLU A 218 -1.37 -5.21 -9.40
C GLU A 218 0.06 -5.10 -9.92
N GLY A 219 0.94 -5.94 -9.39
CA GLY A 219 2.32 -6.08 -9.84
C GLY A 219 2.39 -7.17 -10.89
N ALA A 220 2.36 -6.79 -12.16
CA ALA A 220 2.35 -7.75 -13.26
C ALA A 220 3.77 -8.26 -13.53
N SER A 221 3.91 -9.56 -13.83
CA SER A 221 5.19 -10.17 -14.21
C SER A 221 5.64 -9.77 -15.63
N SER A 222 4.70 -9.48 -16.53
CA SER A 222 4.93 -9.33 -17.99
C SER A 222 4.42 -8.00 -18.58
N TRP A 223 3.85 -7.12 -17.76
CA TRP A 223 3.32 -5.81 -18.17
C TRP A 223 3.63 -4.76 -17.10
N ARG A 224 3.28 -3.50 -17.35
CA ARG A 224 3.45 -2.45 -16.34
C ARG A 224 2.54 -2.70 -15.16
N ASP A 225 3.06 -2.43 -13.96
CA ASP A 225 2.28 -2.39 -12.74
C ASP A 225 1.08 -1.46 -12.91
N ARG A 226 -0.06 -1.90 -12.40
CA ARG A 226 -1.32 -1.16 -12.50
C ARG A 226 -1.75 -0.74 -11.11
N VAL A 227 -1.69 0.56 -10.84
CA VAL A 227 -2.18 1.15 -9.59
C VAL A 227 -3.29 2.15 -9.91
N VAL A 228 -4.53 1.80 -9.54
CA VAL A 228 -5.73 2.57 -9.88
C VAL A 228 -6.74 2.59 -8.74
N ILE A 229 -7.69 3.52 -8.80
CA ILE A 229 -8.95 3.37 -8.07
C ILE A 229 -9.89 2.54 -8.93
N GLY A 230 -10.31 1.40 -8.40
CA GLY A 230 -11.25 0.50 -9.04
C GLY A 230 -12.48 0.24 -8.18
N ARG A 231 -13.19 -0.83 -8.52
CA ARG A 231 -14.49 -1.16 -7.93
C ARG A 231 -14.49 -2.60 -7.48
N SER A 232 -15.23 -2.90 -6.42
CA SER A 232 -15.47 -4.27 -5.97
C SER A 232 -16.88 -4.41 -5.43
N LEU A 233 -17.43 -5.61 -5.50
CA LEU A 233 -18.66 -5.96 -4.81
C LEU A 233 -18.49 -5.69 -3.31
N ARG A 234 -19.49 -5.08 -2.69
CA ARG A 234 -19.50 -4.75 -1.26
C ARG A 234 -19.44 -5.98 -0.35
N THR A 235 -19.73 -7.16 -0.88
CA THR A 235 -19.63 -8.45 -0.18
C THR A 235 -18.21 -9.00 -0.13
N ASN A 236 -17.32 -8.59 -1.05
CA ASN A 236 -15.94 -9.04 -1.05
C ASN A 236 -15.23 -8.59 0.23
N GLN A 237 -14.38 -9.46 0.77
CA GLN A 237 -13.63 -9.17 1.98
C GLN A 237 -12.28 -8.58 1.61
N LEU A 238 -12.08 -7.28 1.84
CA LEU A 238 -10.81 -6.59 1.57
C LEU A 238 -10.24 -5.97 2.85
N PRO A 239 -8.91 -5.83 2.97
CA PRO A 239 -8.28 -5.20 4.11
C PRO A 239 -8.52 -3.68 4.12
N ILE A 240 -8.19 -3.08 5.25
CA ILE A 240 -8.26 -1.63 5.47
C ILE A 240 -6.90 -1.14 5.96
N ARG A 241 -6.30 -0.21 5.20
CA ARG A 241 -5.15 0.58 5.64
C ARG A 241 -5.68 1.87 6.28
N ALA A 242 -5.80 1.87 7.60
CA ALA A 242 -6.42 2.97 8.34
C ALA A 242 -5.62 4.27 8.23
N VAL A 243 -6.32 5.38 8.40
CA VAL A 243 -5.73 6.73 8.42
C VAL A 243 -6.36 7.59 9.52
N PHE A 244 -5.73 8.71 9.84
CA PHE A 244 -6.36 9.76 10.63
C PHE A 244 -5.88 11.14 10.19
N ILE A 245 -6.63 12.16 10.61
CA ILE A 245 -6.25 13.57 10.49
C ILE A 245 -5.85 14.03 11.90
N PRO A 246 -4.63 14.55 12.11
CA PRO A 246 -4.11 14.91 13.42
C PRO A 246 -4.91 16.04 14.08
#